data_AF-A0A1I5W456-F1
#
_entry.id   AF-A0A1I5W456-F1
#
_cell.length_a   1.000
_cell.length_b   1.000
_cell.length_c   1.000
_cell.angle_alpha   90.00
_cell.angle_beta   90.00
_cell.angle_gamma   90.00
#
_symmetry.space_group_name_H-M   'P 1'
#
loop_
_entity.id
_entity.type
_entity.pdbx_description
1 polymer ?
#
loop_
_entity_poly.entity_id
_entity_poly.type
_entity_poly.pdbx_seq_one_letter_code
_entity_poly.pdbx_strand_id
1 'polypeptide(L)'
;MHLDGAGHALDTAPPGWRSRTPVLAYGSNACPSKITWLRTQLGLTGPVVAARVQCTGLAAVWAAGLRRRDGQRPATLAALPGVAENHFVWFATPEQLAVLDICEGRGNRYDLAMLDNADIRLDGVLLSGVHAYVGAAPIRFPLLVNGSPVRVADVAQADAALLAGEPATGHGLACTVLPPQHTFS
;
A
#
# COMPACT_ATOMS: atom_id res chain seq x y z
N MET A 1 12.81 5.10 10.57
CA MET A 1 13.05 3.65 10.60
C MET A 1 12.31 3.02 11.78
N HIS A 2 11.81 1.79 11.66
CA HIS A 2 11.30 1.03 12.79
C HIS A 2 12.17 -0.20 13.08
N LEU A 3 12.75 -0.25 14.27
CA LEU A 3 13.68 -1.28 14.75
C LEU A 3 13.44 -1.50 16.24
N ASP A 4 13.50 -2.76 16.69
CA ASP A 4 13.36 -3.15 18.11
C ASP A 4 12.07 -2.64 18.78
N GLY A 5 10.98 -2.57 18.02
CA GLY A 5 9.70 -2.08 18.53
C GLY A 5 9.57 -0.55 18.65
N ALA A 6 10.59 0.20 18.22
CA ALA A 6 10.63 1.65 18.32
C ALA A 6 10.81 2.34 16.96
N GLY A 7 10.31 3.57 16.88
CA GLY A 7 10.56 4.49 15.77
C GLY A 7 11.87 5.26 15.98
N HIS A 8 12.66 5.35 14.92
CA HIS A 8 13.91 6.09 14.84
C HIS A 8 13.86 7.02 13.63
N ALA A 9 14.70 8.06 13.63
CA ALA A 9 14.85 8.95 12.47
C ALA A 9 15.31 8.19 11.20
N LEU A 10 15.19 8.82 10.02
CA LEU A 10 15.52 8.15 8.76
C LEU A 10 17.03 8.15 8.48
N ASP A 11 17.77 9.11 9.02
CA ASP A 11 19.23 9.21 8.95
C ASP A 11 19.95 8.08 9.72
N THR A 12 19.27 7.42 10.66
CA THR A 12 19.77 6.22 11.35
C THR A 12 19.51 4.92 10.59
N ALA A 13 18.94 4.98 9.37
CA ALA A 13 18.70 3.81 8.55
C ALA A 13 20.00 3.09 8.17
N PRO A 14 19.99 1.74 8.07
CA PRO A 14 21.19 0.96 7.78
C PRO A 14 21.78 1.33 6.41
N PRO A 15 23.12 1.23 6.23
CA PRO A 15 23.77 1.46 4.95
C PRO A 15 23.11 0.68 3.81
N GLY A 16 23.00 1.31 2.64
CA GLY A 16 22.41 0.69 1.44
C GLY A 16 20.88 0.59 1.45
N TRP A 17 20.17 1.16 2.43
CA TRP A 17 18.71 1.09 2.48
C TRP A 17 18.04 1.65 1.21
N ARG A 18 18.65 2.63 0.53
CA ARG A 18 18.13 3.21 -0.73
C ARG A 18 18.18 2.25 -1.92
N SER A 19 19.00 1.20 -1.85
CA SER A 19 19.10 0.16 -2.89
C SER A 19 18.08 -0.95 -2.72
N ARG A 20 17.27 -0.91 -1.65
CA ARG A 20 16.17 -1.85 -1.40
C ARG A 20 14.96 -1.50 -2.26
N THR A 21 14.04 -2.45 -2.42
CA THR A 21 12.84 -2.27 -3.23
C THR A 21 11.91 -1.22 -2.60
N PRO A 22 11.62 -0.09 -3.27
CA PRO A 22 10.67 0.88 -2.77
C PRO A 22 9.23 0.35 -2.98
N VAL A 23 8.46 0.23 -1.90
CA VAL A 23 7.08 -0.25 -1.89
C VAL A 23 6.19 0.81 -1.23
N LEU A 24 5.23 1.35 -1.97
CA LEU A 24 4.26 2.32 -1.48
C LEU A 24 3.32 1.69 -0.45
N ALA A 25 3.31 2.28 0.74
CA ALA A 25 2.45 1.95 1.85
C ALA A 25 1.42 3.06 2.04
N TYR A 26 0.22 2.84 1.48
CA TYR A 26 -0.88 3.81 1.43
C TYR A 26 -2.07 3.45 2.33
N GLY A 27 -1.99 2.32 3.04
CA GLY A 27 -3.00 1.82 3.96
C GLY A 27 -2.40 1.46 5.32
N SER A 28 -2.84 0.36 5.93
CA SER A 28 -2.37 -0.03 7.27
C SER A 28 -0.85 -0.22 7.40
N ASN A 29 -0.14 -0.49 6.30
CA ASN A 29 1.33 -0.59 6.28
C ASN A 29 2.06 0.75 6.53
N ALA A 30 1.35 1.89 6.49
CA ALA A 30 1.87 3.18 6.95
C ALA A 30 1.92 3.29 8.48
N CYS A 31 1.17 2.46 9.21
CA CYS A 31 1.06 2.52 10.66
C CYS A 31 2.17 1.69 11.35
N PRO A 32 2.93 2.23 12.31
CA PRO A 32 3.96 1.48 13.03
C PRO A 32 3.45 0.21 13.73
N SER A 33 2.22 0.20 14.24
CA SER A 33 1.65 -0.99 14.90
C SER A 33 1.48 -2.17 13.94
N LYS A 34 1.32 -1.91 12.64
CA LYS A 34 1.28 -2.95 11.61
C LYS A 34 2.63 -3.65 11.47
N ILE A 35 3.74 -2.94 11.64
CA ILE A 35 5.09 -3.53 11.64
C ILE A 35 5.20 -4.54 12.78
N THR A 36 4.81 -4.15 14.00
CA THR A 36 4.79 -5.07 15.16
C THR A 36 3.92 -6.28 14.92
N TRP A 37 2.74 -6.10 14.32
CA TRP A 37 1.88 -7.23 13.93
C TRP A 37 2.54 -8.17 12.92
N LEU A 38 3.19 -7.62 11.88
CA LEU A 38 3.91 -8.43 10.89
C LEU A 38 5.07 -9.22 11.50
N ARG A 39 5.77 -8.66 12.51
CA ARG A 39 6.80 -9.39 13.26
C ARG A 39 6.22 -10.56 14.02
N THR A 40 5.15 -10.32 14.79
CA THR A 40 4.59 -11.32 15.70
C THR A 40 3.80 -12.41 14.97
N GLN A 41 3.13 -12.07 13.86
CA GLN A 41 2.25 -13.00 13.17
C GLN A 41 2.88 -13.66 11.93
N LEU A 42 3.78 -12.94 11.23
CA LEU A 42 4.33 -13.39 9.96
C LEU A 42 5.86 -13.46 9.95
N GLY A 43 6.51 -13.27 11.10
CA GLY A 43 7.96 -13.44 11.24
C GLY A 43 8.80 -12.36 10.56
N LEU A 44 8.27 -11.14 10.37
CA LEU A 44 9.04 -10.02 9.80
C LEU A 44 10.33 -9.76 10.61
N THR A 45 11.49 -9.74 9.95
CA THR A 45 12.80 -9.53 10.58
C THR A 45 13.49 -8.25 10.07
N GLY A 46 14.55 -7.85 10.78
CA GLY A 46 15.42 -6.72 10.40
C GLY A 46 14.77 -5.33 10.50
N PRO A 47 15.54 -4.25 10.29
CA PRO A 47 15.02 -2.89 10.33
C PRO A 47 14.06 -2.61 9.17
N VAL A 48 12.88 -2.07 9.48
CA VAL A 48 11.92 -1.58 8.48
C VAL A 48 12.21 -0.11 8.23
N VAL A 49 12.61 0.22 7.00
CA VAL A 49 12.88 1.60 6.60
C VAL A 49 11.66 2.11 5.86
N ALA A 50 10.90 3.00 6.49
CA ALA A 50 9.77 3.68 5.88
C ALA A 50 10.03 5.19 5.89
N ALA A 51 9.83 5.84 4.74
CA ALA A 51 10.01 7.27 4.56
C ALA A 51 8.71 7.90 4.06
N ARG A 52 8.35 9.07 4.60
CA ARG A 52 7.19 9.82 4.12
C ARG A 52 7.48 10.33 2.71
N VAL A 53 6.49 10.22 1.83
CA VAL A 53 6.57 10.70 0.44
C VAL A 53 5.35 11.53 0.10
N GLN A 54 5.52 12.46 -0.84
CA GLN A 54 4.42 13.14 -1.50
C GLN A 54 4.07 12.39 -2.79
N CYS A 55 2.81 12.05 -2.96
CA CYS A 55 2.30 11.39 -4.16
C CYS A 55 1.32 12.32 -4.88
N THR A 56 1.40 12.38 -6.21
CA THR A 56 0.50 13.17 -7.06
C THR A 56 -0.16 12.27 -8.10
N GLY A 57 -1.46 12.48 -8.36
CA GLY A 57 -2.21 11.75 -9.38
C GLY A 57 -2.65 10.35 -8.97
N LEU A 58 -2.43 9.96 -7.72
CA LEU A 58 -2.87 8.69 -7.13
C LEU A 58 -3.31 8.89 -5.69
N ALA A 59 -4.21 8.03 -5.22
CA ALA A 59 -4.69 8.10 -3.86
C ALA A 59 -5.08 6.75 -3.25
N ALA A 60 -4.99 6.66 -1.93
CA ALA A 60 -5.63 5.64 -1.14
C ALA A 60 -7.15 5.89 -1.13
N VAL A 61 -7.89 4.91 -1.62
CA VAL A 61 -9.35 4.93 -1.69
C VAL A 61 -9.91 3.69 -1.01
N TRP A 62 -11.17 3.75 -0.61
CA TRP A 62 -11.84 2.59 -0.03
C TRP A 62 -12.12 1.53 -1.09
N ALA A 63 -11.83 0.26 -0.78
CA ALA A 63 -12.17 -0.86 -1.64
C ALA A 63 -13.67 -1.17 -1.63
N ALA A 64 -14.19 -1.74 -2.72
CA ALA A 64 -15.60 -2.10 -2.83
C ALA A 64 -16.04 -3.23 -1.88
N GLY A 65 -15.14 -4.17 -1.57
CA GLY A 65 -15.44 -5.28 -0.67
C GLY A 65 -15.09 -5.01 0.79
N LEU A 66 -15.80 -5.68 1.70
CA LEU A 66 -15.49 -5.70 3.13
C LEU A 66 -14.55 -6.87 3.47
N ARG A 67 -13.78 -6.74 4.54
CA ARG A 67 -12.96 -7.83 5.07
C ARG A 67 -13.82 -8.76 5.93
N ARG A 68 -13.90 -10.04 5.54
CA ARG A 68 -14.70 -11.06 6.24
C ARG A 68 -14.43 -11.15 7.75
N ARG A 69 -13.17 -10.96 8.17
CA ARG A 69 -12.75 -11.15 9.55
C ARG A 69 -13.40 -10.18 10.55
N ASP A 70 -13.54 -8.91 10.16
CA ASP A 70 -13.91 -7.83 11.08
C ASP A 70 -14.84 -6.77 10.47
N GLY A 71 -15.35 -7.02 9.25
CA GLY A 71 -16.27 -6.12 8.56
C GLY A 71 -15.66 -4.80 8.09
N GLN A 72 -14.37 -4.54 8.37
CA GLN A 72 -13.71 -3.31 7.95
C GLN A 72 -13.58 -3.27 6.43
N ARG A 73 -13.75 -2.09 5.86
CA ARG A 73 -13.49 -1.79 4.44
C ARG A 73 -11.99 -1.53 4.25
N PRO A 74 -11.24 -2.34 3.51
CA PRO A 74 -9.81 -2.11 3.29
C PRO A 74 -9.55 -0.90 2.38
N ALA A 75 -8.36 -0.32 2.50
CA ALA A 75 -7.84 0.63 1.53
C ALA A 75 -7.32 -0.09 0.27
N THR A 76 -7.44 0.54 -0.89
CA THR A 76 -6.81 0.16 -2.16
C THR A 76 -6.22 1.41 -2.82
N LEU A 77 -5.39 1.24 -3.83
CA LEU A 77 -4.78 2.35 -4.55
C LEU A 77 -5.55 2.61 -5.84
N ALA A 78 -5.75 3.88 -6.18
CA ALA A 78 -6.36 4.28 -7.44
C ALA A 78 -5.59 5.42 -8.09
N ALA A 79 -5.64 5.47 -9.43
CA ALA A 79 -5.32 6.70 -10.15
C ALA A 79 -6.38 7.74 -9.82
N LEU A 80 -5.92 8.93 -9.43
CA LEU A 80 -6.79 10.05 -9.07
C LEU A 80 -6.13 11.36 -9.50
N PRO A 81 -6.24 11.73 -10.79
CA PRO A 81 -5.64 12.95 -11.33
C PRO A 81 -6.07 14.21 -10.55
N GLY A 82 -5.13 15.14 -10.37
CA GLY A 82 -5.37 16.39 -9.65
C GLY A 82 -5.33 16.28 -8.12
N VAL A 83 -5.18 15.07 -7.56
CA VAL A 83 -5.00 14.87 -6.12
C VAL A 83 -3.53 14.77 -5.77
N ALA A 84 -3.14 15.40 -4.66
CA ALA A 84 -1.85 15.20 -4.00
C ALA A 84 -2.07 14.77 -2.56
N GLU A 85 -1.37 13.73 -2.11
CA GLU A 85 -1.44 13.25 -0.73
C GLU A 85 -0.13 12.65 -0.25
N ASN A 86 0.02 12.55 1.07
CA ASN A 86 1.22 11.99 1.68
C ASN A 86 1.01 10.53 2.05
N HIS A 87 1.99 9.70 1.70
CA HIS A 87 2.07 8.29 2.06
C HIS A 87 3.42 7.97 2.65
N PHE A 88 3.68 6.68 2.85
CA PHE A 88 5.01 6.17 3.14
C PHE A 88 5.49 5.26 2.01
N VAL A 89 6.80 5.23 1.78
CA VAL A 89 7.46 4.19 1.00
C VAL A 89 8.32 3.37 1.94
N TRP A 90 8.10 2.06 1.93
CA TRP A 90 9.00 1.08 2.54
C TRP A 90 10.14 0.79 1.58
N PHE A 91 11.37 0.80 2.08
CA PHE A 91 12.54 0.32 1.36
C PHE A 91 12.81 -1.10 1.84
N ALA A 92 12.12 -2.05 1.19
CA ALA A 92 11.97 -3.43 1.65
C ALA A 92 13.10 -4.33 1.14
N THR A 93 13.66 -5.15 2.03
CA THR A 93 14.51 -6.27 1.60
C THR A 93 13.68 -7.36 0.90
N PRO A 94 14.29 -8.28 0.16
CA PRO A 94 13.57 -9.40 -0.45
C PRO A 94 12.75 -10.22 0.57
N GLU A 95 13.29 -10.45 1.77
CA GLU A 95 12.62 -11.20 2.83
C GLU A 95 11.42 -10.44 3.39
N GLN A 96 11.55 -9.11 3.55
CA GLN A 96 10.44 -8.27 3.96
C GLN A 96 9.34 -8.22 2.90
N LEU A 97 9.71 -8.19 1.61
CA LEU A 97 8.77 -8.24 0.50
C LEU A 97 8.01 -9.57 0.48
N ALA A 98 8.67 -10.70 0.75
CA ALA A 98 8.00 -12.00 0.85
C ALA A 98 6.96 -12.02 2.00
N VAL A 99 7.24 -11.39 3.14
CA VAL A 99 6.27 -11.24 4.23
C VAL A 99 5.08 -10.36 3.82
N LEU A 100 5.34 -9.28 3.08
CA LEU A 100 4.29 -8.41 2.55
C LEU A 100 3.41 -9.18 1.54
N ASP A 101 3.99 -10.01 0.67
CA ASP A 101 3.23 -10.82 -0.29
C ASP A 101 2.22 -11.74 0.39
N ILE A 102 2.61 -12.38 1.51
CA ILE A 102 1.71 -13.20 2.33
C ILE A 102 0.62 -12.33 2.97
N CYS A 103 1.01 -11.20 3.60
CA CYS A 103 0.08 -10.29 4.28
C CYS A 103 -1.01 -9.78 3.35
N GLU A 104 -0.62 -9.32 2.17
CA GLU A 104 -1.52 -8.75 1.17
C GLU A 104 -2.28 -9.84 0.40
N GLY A 105 -1.80 -11.09 0.41
CA GLY A 105 -2.42 -12.19 -0.32
C GLY A 105 -2.25 -12.01 -1.82
N ARG A 106 -0.98 -11.89 -2.23
CA ARG A 106 -0.57 -11.64 -3.61
C ARG A 106 -1.19 -12.66 -4.58
N GLY A 107 -1.68 -12.20 -5.73
CA GLY A 107 -2.31 -13.05 -6.75
C GLY A 107 -3.74 -13.49 -6.43
N ASN A 108 -4.33 -12.98 -5.34
CA ASN A 108 -5.72 -13.26 -4.97
C ASN A 108 -6.44 -11.97 -4.57
N ARG A 109 -5.98 -11.30 -3.51
CA ARG A 109 -6.61 -10.06 -3.02
C ARG A 109 -5.96 -8.84 -3.67
N TYR A 110 -4.64 -8.80 -3.66
CA TYR A 110 -3.85 -7.75 -4.29
C TYR A 110 -2.80 -8.37 -5.20
N ASP A 111 -2.34 -7.60 -6.18
CA ASP A 111 -1.17 -7.91 -6.99
C ASP A 111 -0.05 -6.96 -6.63
N LEU A 112 1.19 -7.43 -6.67
CA LEU A 112 2.35 -6.53 -6.60
C LEU A 112 2.61 -5.99 -8.01
N ALA A 113 2.57 -4.69 -8.17
CA ALA A 113 2.83 -4.02 -9.44
C ALA A 113 3.93 -2.96 -9.30
N MET A 114 4.73 -2.78 -10.34
CA MET A 114 5.62 -1.62 -10.46
C MET A 114 4.83 -0.48 -11.09
N LEU A 115 4.82 0.70 -10.46
CA LEU A 115 4.09 1.87 -10.92
C LEU A 115 4.86 2.57 -12.04
N ASP A 116 4.21 2.77 -13.18
CA ASP A 116 4.80 3.41 -14.35
C ASP A 116 4.60 4.93 -14.26
N ASN A 117 5.70 5.69 -14.30
CA ASN A 117 5.68 7.16 -14.30
C ASN A 117 4.91 7.80 -13.12
N ALA A 118 4.80 7.12 -11.98
CA ALA A 118 4.14 7.66 -10.81
C ALA A 118 4.94 8.83 -10.20
N ASP A 119 4.28 9.96 -9.96
CA ASP A 119 4.91 11.12 -9.31
C ASP A 119 4.92 10.94 -7.79
N ILE A 120 5.96 10.25 -7.32
CA ILE A 120 6.19 9.93 -5.89
C ILE A 120 7.53 10.52 -5.49
N ARG A 121 7.51 11.50 -4.58
CA ARG A 121 8.70 12.27 -4.20
C ARG A 121 9.05 12.10 -2.73
N LEU A 122 10.31 11.78 -2.46
CA LEU A 122 10.91 11.80 -1.13
C LEU A 122 11.75 13.06 -1.01
N ASP A 123 11.40 13.96 -0.09
CA ASP A 123 12.09 15.25 0.11
C ASP A 123 12.26 16.05 -1.20
N GLY A 124 11.24 16.01 -2.05
CA GLY A 124 11.23 16.66 -3.38
C GLY A 124 11.91 15.88 -4.50
N VAL A 125 12.61 14.79 -4.20
CA VAL A 125 13.30 13.94 -5.19
C VAL A 125 12.36 12.84 -5.70
N LEU A 126 12.20 12.74 -7.01
CA LEU A 126 11.39 11.70 -7.66
C LEU A 126 11.99 10.31 -7.41
N LEU A 127 11.18 9.38 -6.92
CA LEU A 127 11.54 7.98 -6.77
C LEU A 127 11.22 7.20 -8.05
N SER A 128 12.17 6.36 -8.49
CA SER A 128 11.99 5.44 -9.60
C SER A 128 11.69 4.02 -9.12
N GLY A 129 10.97 3.23 -9.93
CA GLY A 129 10.77 1.79 -9.67
C GLY A 129 9.94 1.50 -8.42
N VAL A 130 9.03 2.41 -8.05
CA VAL A 130 8.16 2.25 -6.89
C VAL A 130 7.14 1.15 -7.16
N HIS A 131 7.08 0.18 -6.26
CA HIS A 131 6.10 -0.89 -6.29
C HIS A 131 4.90 -0.54 -5.42
N ALA A 132 3.74 -1.13 -5.70
CA ALA A 132 2.57 -1.05 -4.84
C ALA A 132 1.78 -2.35 -4.92
N TYR A 133 1.10 -2.70 -3.83
CA TYR A 133 0.04 -3.70 -3.89
C TYR A 133 -1.21 -3.02 -4.45
N VAL A 134 -1.77 -3.52 -5.53
CA VAL A 134 -2.97 -2.98 -6.20
C VAL A 134 -4.07 -4.03 -6.17
N GLY A 135 -5.35 -3.64 -6.14
CA GLY A 135 -6.43 -4.61 -6.06
C GLY A 135 -6.40 -5.58 -7.25
N ALA A 136 -6.47 -6.89 -6.98
CA ALA A 136 -6.41 -7.95 -8.01
C ALA A 136 -7.79 -8.51 -8.40
N ALA A 137 -8.83 -8.15 -7.64
CA ALA A 137 -10.19 -8.64 -7.83
C ALA A 137 -11.21 -7.53 -7.56
N PRO A 138 -12.46 -7.63 -8.07
CA PRO A 138 -13.50 -6.60 -7.89
C PRO A 138 -13.71 -6.17 -6.44
N ILE A 139 -13.61 -7.09 -5.48
CA ILE A 139 -13.72 -6.80 -4.04
C ILE A 139 -12.58 -5.91 -3.48
N ARG A 140 -11.53 -5.68 -4.27
CA ARG A 140 -10.37 -4.84 -3.96
C ARG A 140 -10.17 -3.70 -4.96
N PHE A 141 -11.03 -3.59 -5.96
CA PHE A 141 -11.11 -2.38 -6.78
C PHE A 141 -11.74 -1.24 -5.98
N PRO A 142 -11.49 0.03 -6.38
CA PRO A 142 -12.08 1.20 -5.75
C PRO A 142 -13.62 1.10 -5.64
N LEU A 143 -14.15 1.48 -4.48
CA LEU A 143 -15.58 1.73 -4.30
C LEU A 143 -15.95 3.04 -4.99
N LEU A 144 -16.91 2.98 -5.92
CA LEU A 144 -17.50 4.15 -6.56
C LEU A 144 -18.81 4.51 -5.88
N VAL A 145 -18.87 5.71 -5.29
CA VAL A 145 -20.11 6.32 -4.80
C VAL A 145 -20.46 7.44 -5.77
N ASN A 146 -21.64 7.35 -6.40
CA ASN A 146 -22.05 8.26 -7.47
C ASN A 146 -21.01 8.37 -8.60
N GLY A 147 -20.41 7.24 -8.98
CA GLY A 147 -19.41 7.15 -10.04
C GLY A 147 -18.00 7.64 -9.68
N SER A 148 -17.76 8.07 -8.43
CA SER A 148 -16.47 8.60 -7.99
C SER A 148 -15.82 7.74 -6.90
N PRO A 149 -14.50 7.50 -6.94
CA PRO A 149 -13.78 6.83 -5.85
C PRO A 149 -13.87 7.63 -4.54
N VAL A 150 -14.03 6.93 -3.42
CA VAL A 150 -14.04 7.57 -2.09
C VAL A 150 -12.67 7.47 -1.44
N ARG A 151 -12.03 8.62 -1.19
CA ARG A 151 -10.70 8.64 -0.57
C ARG A 151 -10.74 8.24 0.90
N VAL A 152 -9.69 7.53 1.33
CA VAL A 152 -9.48 7.19 2.74
C VAL A 152 -9.30 8.44 3.60
N ALA A 153 -8.70 9.49 3.05
CA ALA A 153 -8.50 10.77 3.73
C ALA A 153 -9.81 11.52 4.03
N ASP A 154 -10.87 11.25 3.27
CA ASP A 154 -12.11 12.03 3.31
C ASP A 154 -13.20 11.37 4.16
N VAL A 155 -13.13 10.05 4.37
CA VAL A 155 -14.15 9.28 5.08
C VAL A 155 -13.50 8.32 6.06
N ALA A 156 -13.89 8.39 7.33
CA ALA A 156 -13.37 7.52 8.38
C ALA A 156 -13.80 6.05 8.18
N GLN A 157 -13.03 5.11 8.73
CA GLN A 157 -13.26 3.67 8.58
C GLN A 157 -14.68 3.21 8.95
N ALA A 158 -15.25 3.77 10.01
CA ALA A 158 -16.58 3.42 10.51
C ALA A 158 -17.68 3.80 9.50
N ASP A 159 -17.60 5.02 8.97
CA ASP A 159 -18.53 5.52 7.95
C ASP A 159 -18.31 4.81 6.62
N ALA A 160 -17.05 4.58 6.25
CA ALA A 160 -16.68 3.86 5.04
C ALA A 160 -17.30 2.45 5.00
N ALA A 161 -17.35 1.76 6.14
CA ALA A 161 -17.96 0.42 6.22
C ALA A 161 -19.46 0.42 5.87
N LEU A 162 -20.15 1.55 6.06
CA LEU A 162 -21.59 1.72 5.79
C LEU A 162 -21.88 2.22 4.37
N LEU A 163 -20.87 2.67 3.63
CA LEU A 163 -21.06 3.17 2.26
C LEU A 163 -21.55 2.07 1.32
N ALA A 164 -22.53 2.42 0.50
CA ALA A 164 -23.02 1.62 -0.62
C ALA A 164 -22.56 2.24 -1.94
N GLY A 165 -22.20 1.40 -2.91
CA GLY A 165 -21.67 1.78 -4.20
C GLY A 165 -21.20 0.56 -4.96
N GLU A 166 -20.65 0.78 -6.15
CA GLU A 166 -20.24 -0.29 -7.05
C GLU A 166 -18.71 -0.38 -7.14
N PRO A 167 -18.14 -1.56 -7.42
CA PRO A 167 -16.73 -1.66 -7.75
C PRO A 167 -16.43 -0.94 -9.06
N ALA A 168 -15.33 -0.20 -9.11
CA ALA A 168 -14.74 0.26 -10.37
C ALA A 168 -14.33 -0.95 -11.24
N THR A 169 -14.08 -0.72 -12.53
CA THR A 169 -13.58 -1.76 -13.44
C THR A 169 -12.12 -2.14 -13.20
N GLY A 170 -11.39 -1.35 -12.41
CA GLY A 170 -10.00 -1.55 -12.02
C GLY A 170 -9.47 -0.36 -11.21
N HIS A 171 -8.17 -0.37 -10.90
CA HIS A 171 -7.53 0.73 -10.14
C HIS A 171 -7.14 1.95 -11.00
N GLY A 172 -7.15 1.85 -12.34
CA GLY A 172 -6.83 2.95 -13.25
C GLY A 172 -5.36 3.41 -13.28
N LEU A 173 -4.50 2.86 -12.42
CA LEU A 173 -3.06 3.10 -12.42
C LEU A 173 -2.38 2.56 -13.68
N ALA A 174 -1.45 3.32 -14.24
CA ALA A 174 -0.46 2.80 -15.18
C ALA A 174 0.59 2.01 -14.39
N CYS A 175 0.63 0.69 -14.59
CA CYS A 175 1.56 -0.17 -13.88
C CYS A 175 1.77 -1.50 -14.59
N THR A 176 2.91 -2.13 -14.31
CA THR A 176 3.22 -3.50 -14.71
C THR A 176 3.02 -4.44 -13.54
N VAL A 177 2.03 -5.34 -13.63
CA VAL A 177 1.79 -6.39 -12.62
C VAL A 177 2.92 -7.42 -12.69
N LEU A 178 3.51 -7.73 -11.54
CA LEU A 178 4.58 -8.71 -11.43
C LEU A 178 4.00 -10.08 -11.07
N PRO A 179 4.37 -11.16 -11.77
CA PRO A 179 3.84 -12.49 -11.51
C PRO A 179 4.14 -12.92 -10.07
N PRO A 180 3.19 -13.56 -9.36
CA PRO A 180 3.42 -14.04 -8.01
C PRO A 180 4.56 -15.07 -8.00
N GLN A 181 5.46 -14.96 -7.03
CA GLN A 181 6.54 -15.95 -6.85
C GLN A 181 6.01 -17.29 -6.33
N HIS A 182 4.85 -17.26 -5.66
CA HIS A 182 4.13 -18.44 -5.18
C HIS A 182 2.64 -18.26 -5.46
N THR A 183 2.02 -19.22 -6.15
CA THR A 183 0.55 -19.31 -6.23
C THR A 183 0.04 -19.92 -4.94
N PHE A 184 -0.69 -19.14 -4.14
CA PHE A 184 -1.45 -19.67 -3.02
C PHE A 184 -2.69 -20.39 -3.58
N SER A 185 -2.69 -21.72 -3.54
CA SER A 185 -3.84 -22.59 -3.82
C SER A 185 -4.88 -22.55 -2.70
#